data_AF-A0A350UNA0-F1
#
_entry.id   AF-A0A350UNA0-F1
#
_cell.length_a   1.000
_cell.length_b   1.000
_cell.length_c   1.000
_cell.angle_alpha   90.00
_cell.angle_beta   90.00
_cell.angle_gamma   90.00
#
_symmetry.space_group_name_H-M   'P 1'
#
loop_
_entity.id
_entity.type
_entity.pdbx_description
1 polymer ?
#
loop_
_entity_poly.entity_id
_entity_poly.type
_entity_poly.pdbx_seq_one_letter_code
_entity_poly.pdbx_strand_id
1 'polypeptide(L)'
;MAADWSTVFMLSGFVLAAYSIIANDVIQTLGTFLSSNHQTRWWVLWIYAAVILSGVLVAGWLWNGGDAAYGRLSAIPLPERFHWWHVAPPLLLLLLTRFGLPVSTTFLILSVFSTNEVMLSIVRKSLMGYGLAFTTALFAYGLLAARIERRFLHQPSSHPRRWIALQWVSTGFLWSQWLIQDLANIFVYVPRQQKTYELAGAILLLISLLAILFWQRGGRVQKIVLTKSNTTDIRSATIIDFIYGLVLFFFKELSHLPMSTTWVFVGLLAGREIALTWRNGIRPGRELLPLVLSDLGKVTLGLLSSILLVYLIRTFEL
;
A
#
# COMPACT_ATOMS: atom_id res chain seq x y z
N MET A 1 -33.72 -14.64 -20.85
CA MET A 1 -33.09 -13.96 -19.70
C MET A 1 -31.61 -13.84 -20.01
N ALA A 2 -31.15 -12.69 -20.51
CA ALA A 2 -29.71 -12.46 -20.65
C ALA A 2 -29.13 -12.42 -19.24
N ALA A 3 -28.08 -13.21 -18.97
CA ALA A 3 -27.38 -13.15 -17.70
C ALA A 3 -26.91 -11.71 -17.46
N ASP A 4 -27.18 -11.17 -16.27
CA ASP A 4 -26.65 -9.87 -15.88
C ASP A 4 -25.14 -10.00 -15.61
N TRP A 5 -24.36 -9.93 -16.70
CA TRP A 5 -22.91 -9.99 -16.68
C TRP A 5 -22.29 -8.86 -15.83
N SER A 6 -23.03 -7.78 -15.57
CA SER A 6 -22.61 -6.69 -14.69
C SER A 6 -22.27 -7.21 -13.30
N THR A 7 -23.16 -7.98 -12.68
CA THR A 7 -22.92 -8.55 -11.35
C THR A 7 -21.70 -9.46 -11.32
N VAL A 8 -21.48 -10.24 -12.39
CA VAL A 8 -20.30 -11.11 -12.53
C VAL A 8 -19.02 -10.29 -12.63
N PHE A 9 -18.99 -9.22 -13.44
CA PHE A 9 -17.83 -8.34 -13.56
C PHE A 9 -17.56 -7.55 -12.27
N MET A 10 -18.61 -7.12 -11.58
CA MET A 10 -18.51 -6.45 -10.28
C MET A 10 -17.85 -7.36 -9.24
N LEU A 11 -18.37 -8.57 -9.04
CA LEU A 11 -17.84 -9.52 -8.06
C LEU A 11 -16.44 -10.01 -8.43
N SER A 12 -16.21 -10.30 -9.71
CA SER A 12 -14.88 -10.72 -10.19
C SER A 12 -13.87 -9.59 -10.02
N GLY A 13 -14.25 -8.36 -10.36
CA GLY A 13 -13.44 -7.17 -10.16
C GLY A 13 -13.11 -6.94 -8.69
N PHE A 14 -14.10 -7.05 -7.79
CA PHE A 14 -13.92 -6.93 -6.35
C PHE A 14 -12.95 -7.98 -5.79
N VAL A 15 -13.14 -9.27 -6.11
CA VAL A 15 -12.28 -10.36 -5.62
C VAL A 15 -10.86 -10.23 -6.17
N LEU A 16 -10.71 -9.94 -7.46
CA LEU A 16 -9.40 -9.75 -8.09
C LEU A 16 -8.70 -8.51 -7.57
N ALA A 17 -9.41 -7.40 -7.36
CA ALA A 17 -8.86 -6.19 -6.76
C ALA A 17 -8.39 -6.48 -5.33
N ALA A 18 -9.23 -7.13 -4.50
CA ALA A 18 -8.88 -7.51 -3.14
C ALA A 18 -7.59 -8.33 -3.09
N TYR A 19 -7.45 -9.35 -3.94
CA TYR A 19 -6.24 -10.17 -3.98
C TYR A 19 -5.03 -9.42 -4.54
N SER A 20 -5.16 -8.77 -5.69
CA SER A 20 -4.03 -8.11 -6.37
C SER A 20 -3.49 -6.92 -5.57
N ILE A 21 -4.36 -6.10 -4.98
CA ILE A 21 -3.97 -4.92 -4.18
C ILE A 21 -3.28 -5.35 -2.90
N ILE A 22 -3.87 -6.27 -2.13
CA ILE A 22 -3.24 -6.74 -0.90
C ILE A 22 -1.90 -7.40 -1.24
N ALA A 23 -1.83 -8.28 -2.24
CA ALA A 23 -0.58 -8.94 -2.62
C ALA A 23 0.53 -7.96 -3.07
N ASN A 24 0.16 -6.88 -3.75
CA ASN A 24 1.10 -5.86 -4.21
C ASN A 24 1.64 -5.01 -3.04
N ASP A 25 0.75 -4.57 -2.16
CA ASP A 25 1.08 -3.54 -1.15
C ASP A 25 1.45 -4.14 0.22
N VAL A 26 1.25 -5.45 0.44
CA VAL A 26 1.72 -6.16 1.65
C VAL A 26 3.22 -5.96 1.88
N ILE A 27 4.00 -5.85 0.79
CA ILE A 27 5.43 -5.59 0.82
C ILE A 27 5.76 -4.29 1.55
N GLN A 28 5.00 -3.24 1.25
CA GLN A 28 5.26 -1.88 1.71
C GLN A 28 4.77 -1.65 3.15
N THR A 29 3.82 -2.46 3.60
CA THR A 29 3.10 -2.27 4.86
C THR A 29 3.43 -3.31 5.93
N LEU A 30 3.43 -4.58 5.56
CA LEU A 30 3.64 -5.72 6.45
C LEU A 30 4.95 -6.47 6.15
N GLY A 31 5.69 -6.08 5.11
CA GLY A 31 6.95 -6.73 4.73
C GLY A 31 8.04 -6.63 5.80
N THR A 32 8.22 -5.44 6.39
CA THR A 32 9.14 -5.20 7.53
C THR A 32 8.74 -6.00 8.76
N PHE A 33 7.43 -6.09 9.04
CA PHE A 33 6.86 -6.89 10.12
C PHE A 33 7.13 -8.39 9.96
N LEU A 34 6.85 -8.94 8.78
CA LEU A 34 7.09 -10.36 8.46
C LEU A 34 8.58 -10.71 8.51
N SER A 35 9.45 -9.81 8.03
CA SER A 35 10.91 -10.01 8.01
C SER A 35 11.51 -9.97 9.41
N SER A 36 11.20 -8.93 10.19
CA SER A 36 11.73 -8.75 11.54
C SER A 36 11.16 -9.74 12.57
N ASN A 37 9.99 -10.33 12.30
CA ASN A 37 9.35 -11.34 13.15
C ASN A 37 9.35 -12.76 12.54
N HIS A 38 10.32 -13.10 11.69
CA HIS A 38 10.38 -14.39 10.99
C HIS A 38 10.40 -15.64 11.90
N GLN A 39 10.78 -15.47 13.17
CA GLN A 39 10.77 -16.53 14.19
C GLN A 39 9.38 -16.75 14.81
N THR A 40 8.49 -15.76 14.70
CA THR A 40 7.12 -15.83 15.20
C THR A 40 6.27 -16.67 14.25
N ARG A 41 5.35 -17.46 14.82
CA ARG A 41 4.44 -18.30 14.02
C ARG A 41 3.55 -17.42 13.15
N TRP A 42 3.44 -17.77 11.87
CA TRP A 42 2.71 -16.96 10.87
C TRP A 42 1.27 -16.65 11.27
N TRP A 43 0.57 -17.57 11.94
CA TRP A 43 -0.81 -17.39 12.36
C TRP A 43 -0.95 -16.33 13.47
N VAL A 44 0.07 -16.11 14.31
CA VAL A 44 0.05 -15.04 15.32
C VAL A 44 0.14 -13.68 14.62
N LEU A 45 1.09 -13.56 13.68
CA LEU A 45 1.27 -12.36 12.88
C LEU A 45 0.00 -12.07 12.05
N TRP A 46 -0.64 -13.11 11.52
CA TRP A 46 -1.90 -13.01 10.77
C TRP A 46 -3.06 -12.57 11.64
N ILE A 47 -3.28 -13.17 12.82
CA ILE A 47 -4.35 -12.76 13.75
C ILE A 47 -4.20 -11.28 14.10
N TYR A 48 -2.97 -10.84 14.39
CA TYR A 48 -2.70 -9.43 14.68
C TYR A 48 -3.15 -8.51 13.52
N ALA A 49 -2.72 -8.80 12.29
CA ALA A 49 -3.08 -8.01 11.13
C ALA A 49 -4.58 -8.11 10.76
N ALA A 50 -5.20 -9.26 10.99
CA ALA A 50 -6.62 -9.53 10.73
C ALA A 50 -7.53 -8.79 11.72
N VAL A 51 -7.17 -8.71 13.01
CA VAL A 51 -7.89 -7.93 14.01
C VAL A 51 -7.90 -6.45 13.64
N ILE A 52 -6.74 -5.91 13.24
CA ILE A 52 -6.63 -4.51 12.80
C ILE A 52 -7.47 -4.28 11.53
N LEU A 53 -7.37 -5.17 10.55
CA LEU A 53 -8.15 -5.08 9.31
C LEU A 53 -9.65 -5.06 9.59
N SER A 54 -10.12 -5.97 10.44
CA SER A 54 -11.54 -6.04 10.84
C SER A 54 -11.97 -4.78 11.57
N GLY A 55 -11.18 -4.33 12.54
CA GLY A 55 -11.46 -3.15 13.33
C GLY A 55 -11.54 -1.88 12.48
N VAL A 56 -10.63 -1.71 11.52
CA VAL A 56 -10.63 -0.58 10.58
C VAL A 56 -11.87 -0.63 9.68
N LEU A 57 -12.19 -1.78 9.09
CA LEU A 57 -13.38 -1.89 8.23
C LEU A 57 -14.68 -1.62 8.99
N VAL A 58 -14.83 -2.19 10.19
CA VAL A 58 -16.01 -1.97 11.04
C VAL A 58 -16.10 -0.51 11.49
N ALA A 59 -14.99 0.10 11.92
CA ALA A 59 -14.97 1.50 12.32
C ALA A 59 -15.31 2.44 11.15
N GLY A 60 -14.75 2.19 9.96
CA GLY A 60 -15.09 2.94 8.74
C GLY A 60 -16.57 2.85 8.43
N TRP A 61 -17.11 1.63 8.40
CA TRP A 61 -18.52 1.38 8.12
C TRP A 61 -19.44 2.06 9.14
N LEU A 62 -19.15 1.96 10.44
CA LEU A 62 -19.95 2.58 11.50
C LEU A 62 -19.91 4.11 11.45
N TRP A 63 -18.74 4.71 11.24
CA TRP A 63 -18.58 6.17 11.29
C TRP A 63 -19.01 6.87 10.00
N ASN A 64 -19.14 6.16 8.89
CA ASN A 64 -19.50 6.74 7.58
C ASN A 64 -20.85 6.24 7.06
N GLY A 65 -21.78 5.88 7.95
CA GLY A 65 -23.16 5.56 7.57
C GLY A 65 -23.27 4.35 6.63
N GLY A 66 -22.40 3.36 6.82
CA GLY A 66 -22.35 2.15 6.01
C GLY A 66 -21.27 2.13 4.93
N ASP A 67 -20.36 3.11 4.88
CA ASP A 67 -19.23 3.13 3.93
C ASP A 67 -17.90 2.72 4.57
N ALA A 68 -17.44 1.51 4.26
CA ALA A 68 -16.14 1.01 4.73
C ALA A 68 -14.93 1.71 4.07
N ALA A 69 -15.12 2.49 3.00
CA ALA A 69 -14.05 3.25 2.33
C ALA A 69 -13.80 4.64 2.94
N TYR A 70 -14.40 4.96 4.09
CA TYR A 70 -14.18 6.23 4.81
C TYR A 70 -14.51 7.49 3.99
N GLY A 71 -15.54 7.41 3.14
CA GLY A 71 -15.96 8.53 2.29
C GLY A 71 -14.97 8.88 1.17
N ARG A 72 -13.91 8.08 0.97
CA ARG A 72 -12.86 8.39 -0.02
C ARG A 72 -13.33 8.32 -1.46
N LEU A 73 -14.41 7.59 -1.68
CA LEU A 73 -14.99 7.39 -3.00
C LEU A 73 -16.10 8.41 -3.30
N SER A 74 -16.25 9.45 -2.48
CA SER A 74 -17.25 10.52 -2.66
C SER A 74 -17.16 11.23 -4.01
N ALA A 75 -15.94 11.45 -4.51
CA ALA A 75 -15.69 12.05 -5.82
C ALA A 75 -15.60 11.03 -6.98
N ILE A 76 -15.75 9.73 -6.70
CA ILE A 76 -15.60 8.65 -7.69
C ILE A 76 -16.96 7.94 -7.85
N PRO A 77 -17.65 8.16 -8.97
CA PRO A 77 -18.99 7.61 -9.16
C PRO A 77 -18.94 6.07 -9.16
N LEU A 78 -19.99 5.46 -8.60
CA LEU A 78 -20.22 4.04 -8.79
C LEU A 78 -20.86 3.85 -10.18
N PRO A 79 -20.31 3.00 -11.06
CA PRO A 79 -20.92 2.75 -12.36
C PRO A 79 -22.32 2.13 -12.22
N GLU A 80 -23.25 2.54 -13.08
CA GLU A 80 -24.58 1.90 -13.15
C GLU A 80 -24.47 0.45 -13.65
N ARG A 81 -23.50 0.17 -14.51
CA ARG A 81 -23.19 -1.17 -15.02
C ARG A 81 -21.69 -1.41 -14.98
N PHE A 82 -21.32 -2.60 -14.52
CA PHE A 82 -19.97 -3.09 -14.62
C PHE A 82 -19.79 -3.83 -15.95
N HIS A 83 -18.61 -3.65 -16.52
CA HIS A 83 -18.20 -4.19 -17.79
C HIS A 83 -16.87 -4.91 -17.64
N TRP A 84 -16.51 -5.74 -18.62
CA TRP A 84 -15.29 -6.55 -18.59
C TRP A 84 -14.02 -5.69 -18.34
N TRP A 85 -13.98 -4.45 -18.85
CA TRP A 85 -12.85 -3.56 -18.66
C TRP A 85 -12.66 -3.09 -17.21
N HIS A 86 -13.67 -3.20 -16.33
CA HIS A 86 -13.49 -2.97 -14.89
C HIS A 86 -12.68 -4.09 -14.23
N VAL A 87 -12.62 -5.28 -14.83
CA VAL A 87 -11.84 -6.43 -14.36
C VAL A 87 -10.40 -6.39 -14.90
N ALA A 88 -10.17 -5.67 -16.00
CA ALA A 88 -8.85 -5.58 -16.63
C ALA A 88 -7.76 -4.95 -15.73
N PRO A 89 -7.98 -3.84 -15.00
CA PRO A 89 -6.99 -3.27 -14.10
C PRO A 89 -6.47 -4.22 -13.00
N PRO A 90 -7.31 -4.90 -12.20
CA PRO A 90 -6.80 -5.82 -11.18
C PRO A 90 -6.13 -7.07 -11.78
N LEU A 91 -6.56 -7.51 -12.97
CA LEU A 91 -5.88 -8.58 -13.69
C LEU A 91 -4.48 -8.16 -14.16
N LEU A 92 -4.37 -6.96 -14.74
CA LEU A 92 -3.08 -6.40 -15.15
C LEU A 92 -2.16 -6.19 -13.95
N LEU A 93 -2.70 -5.71 -12.82
CA LEU A 93 -1.95 -5.59 -11.57
C LEU A 93 -1.36 -6.93 -11.16
N LEU A 94 -2.18 -7.99 -11.14
CA LEU A 94 -1.74 -9.34 -10.79
C LEU A 94 -0.62 -9.86 -11.69
N LEU A 95 -0.66 -9.55 -12.99
CA LEU A 95 0.42 -9.89 -13.93
C LEU A 95 1.69 -9.09 -13.63
N LEU A 96 1.58 -7.78 -13.41
CA LEU A 96 2.72 -6.91 -13.12
C LEU A 96 3.39 -7.24 -11.78
N THR A 97 2.60 -7.56 -10.75
CA THR A 97 3.11 -8.01 -9.44
C THR A 97 3.90 -9.31 -9.55
N ARG A 98 3.57 -10.22 -10.50
CA ARG A 98 4.38 -11.44 -10.75
C ARG A 98 5.79 -11.13 -11.28
N PHE A 99 5.95 -10.02 -12.00
CA PHE A 99 7.25 -9.54 -12.47
C PHE A 99 7.99 -8.68 -11.43
N GLY A 100 7.41 -8.44 -10.26
CA GLY A 100 8.03 -7.68 -9.17
C GLY A 100 8.14 -6.18 -9.46
N LEU A 101 7.33 -5.64 -10.38
CA LEU A 101 7.26 -4.21 -10.66
C LEU A 101 6.31 -3.56 -9.64
N PRO A 102 6.75 -2.60 -8.82
CA PRO A 102 5.86 -1.87 -7.93
C PRO A 102 4.99 -0.92 -8.77
N VAL A 103 3.69 -1.23 -8.86
CA VAL A 103 2.71 -0.44 -9.59
C VAL A 103 1.81 0.29 -8.59
N SER A 104 1.45 1.53 -8.92
CA SER A 104 0.44 2.27 -8.17
C SER A 104 -0.93 1.61 -8.38
N THR A 105 -1.40 0.88 -7.37
CA THR A 105 -2.72 0.25 -7.32
C THR A 105 -3.82 1.31 -7.50
N THR A 106 -3.72 2.43 -6.79
CA THR A 106 -4.65 3.57 -6.89
C THR A 106 -4.81 4.08 -8.30
N PHE A 107 -3.69 4.31 -9.02
CA PHE A 107 -3.78 4.80 -10.39
C PHE A 107 -4.36 3.75 -11.32
N LEU A 108 -3.89 2.51 -11.25
CA LEU A 108 -4.34 1.48 -12.17
C LEU A 108 -5.83 1.21 -12.02
N ILE A 109 -6.30 1.00 -10.79
CA ILE A 109 -7.69 0.63 -10.52
C ILE A 109 -8.63 1.84 -10.71
N LEU A 110 -8.36 2.97 -10.05
CA LEU A 110 -9.32 4.09 -10.06
C LEU A 110 -9.40 4.80 -11.41
N SER A 111 -8.43 4.58 -12.31
CA SER A 111 -8.40 5.20 -13.64
C SER A 111 -9.60 4.85 -14.51
N VAL A 112 -10.14 3.64 -14.40
CA VAL A 112 -11.33 3.23 -15.16
C VAL A 112 -12.65 3.68 -14.53
N PHE A 113 -12.63 4.15 -13.28
CA PHE A 113 -13.81 4.61 -12.55
C PHE A 113 -13.90 6.15 -12.45
N SER A 114 -12.80 6.86 -12.66
CA SER A 114 -12.70 8.29 -12.37
C SER A 114 -12.75 9.14 -13.62
N THR A 115 -13.27 10.36 -13.47
CA THR A 115 -13.13 11.40 -14.49
C THR A 115 -11.66 11.85 -14.59
N ASN A 116 -11.31 12.51 -15.70
CA ASN A 116 -9.95 13.03 -15.91
C ASN A 116 -9.54 14.04 -14.82
N GLU A 117 -10.49 14.85 -14.35
CA GLU A 117 -10.24 15.87 -13.33
C GLU A 117 -9.95 15.24 -11.96
N VAL A 118 -10.73 14.23 -11.58
CA VAL A 118 -10.51 13.47 -10.33
C VAL A 118 -9.18 12.73 -10.42
N MET A 119 -8.87 12.11 -11.56
CA MET A 119 -7.60 11.43 -11.77
C MET A 119 -6.39 12.38 -11.66
N LEU A 120 -6.46 13.56 -12.28
CA LEU A 120 -5.42 14.57 -12.16
C LEU A 120 -5.21 15.02 -10.70
N SER A 121 -6.29 15.08 -9.93
CA SER A 121 -6.26 15.44 -8.50
C SER A 121 -5.59 14.35 -7.66
N ILE A 122 -5.89 13.07 -7.93
CA ILE A 122 -5.22 11.91 -7.31
C ILE A 122 -3.73 11.91 -7.66
N VAL A 123 -3.36 12.20 -8.91
CA VAL A 123 -1.95 12.31 -9.35
C VAL A 123 -1.23 13.43 -8.62
N ARG A 124 -1.80 14.64 -8.58
CA ARG A 124 -1.21 15.79 -7.86
C ARG A 124 -1.01 15.48 -6.38
N LYS A 125 -2.04 14.94 -5.71
CA LYS A 125 -1.96 14.54 -4.30
C LYS A 125 -0.85 13.49 -4.07
N SER A 126 -0.70 12.53 -4.98
CA SER A 126 0.33 11.49 -4.89
C SER A 126 1.75 12.05 -5.09
N LEU A 127 1.95 13.00 -6.00
CA LEU A 127 3.23 13.69 -6.20
C LEU A 127 3.61 14.55 -4.99
N MET A 128 2.64 15.26 -4.40
CA MET A 128 2.84 15.96 -3.13
C MET A 128 3.18 14.97 -2.01
N GLY A 129 2.52 13.82 -2.00
CA GLY A 129 2.82 12.69 -1.12
C GLY A 129 4.25 12.22 -1.20
N TYR A 130 4.75 11.99 -2.42
CA TYR A 130 6.15 11.67 -2.69
C TYR A 130 7.08 12.75 -2.10
N GLY A 131 6.82 14.03 -2.41
CA GLY A 131 7.69 15.13 -1.97
C GLY A 131 7.72 15.29 -0.45
N LEU A 132 6.57 15.19 0.22
CA LEU A 132 6.50 15.23 1.68
C LEU A 132 7.20 14.03 2.31
N ALA A 133 6.97 12.82 1.80
CA ALA A 133 7.62 11.61 2.30
C ALA A 133 9.14 11.67 2.15
N PHE A 134 9.60 12.11 0.98
CA PHE A 134 11.01 12.30 0.66
C PHE A 134 11.67 13.28 1.62
N THR A 135 11.10 14.47 1.78
CA THR A 135 11.67 15.51 2.66
C THR A 135 11.64 15.06 4.12
N THR A 136 10.51 14.51 4.58
CA THR A 136 10.36 13.99 5.96
C THR A 136 11.39 12.91 6.25
N ALA A 137 11.57 11.93 5.35
CA ALA A 137 12.57 10.89 5.51
C ALA A 137 13.99 11.47 5.47
N LEU A 138 14.29 12.38 4.53
CA LEU A 138 15.61 13.02 4.43
C LEU A 138 16.01 13.72 5.75
N PHE A 139 15.08 14.47 6.36
CA PHE A 139 15.32 15.13 7.64
C PHE A 139 15.39 14.15 8.82
N ALA A 140 14.43 13.24 8.92
CA ALA A 140 14.39 12.27 10.02
C ALA A 140 15.65 11.38 10.04
N TYR A 141 16.07 10.87 8.89
CA TYR A 141 17.28 10.05 8.80
C TYR A 141 18.56 10.89 8.84
N GLY A 142 18.54 12.10 8.30
CA GLY A 142 19.69 13.00 8.29
C GLY A 142 20.05 13.57 9.68
N LEU A 143 19.07 13.74 10.58
CA LEU A 143 19.24 14.31 11.91
C LEU A 143 19.24 13.27 13.05
N LEU A 144 18.25 12.36 13.05
CA LEU A 144 18.01 11.42 14.14
C LEU A 144 18.57 10.03 13.85
N ALA A 145 18.19 9.44 12.71
CA ALA A 145 18.49 8.03 12.47
C ALA A 145 19.97 7.77 12.20
N ALA A 146 20.72 8.68 11.55
CA ALA A 146 22.14 8.45 11.27
C ALA A 146 22.99 8.23 12.54
N ARG A 147 22.67 8.91 13.65
CA ARG A 147 23.35 8.70 14.96
C ARG A 147 22.93 7.39 15.62
N ILE A 148 21.66 7.04 15.48
CA ILE A 148 21.04 5.89 16.12
C ILE A 148 21.39 4.59 15.37
N GLU A 149 21.35 4.60 14.04
CA GLU A 149 21.58 3.44 13.18
C GLU A 149 23.05 3.01 13.20
N ARG A 150 24.01 3.93 13.38
CA ARG A 150 25.41 3.56 13.66
C ARG A 150 25.54 2.74 14.95
N ARG A 151 24.82 3.13 16.01
CA ARG A 151 24.79 2.34 17.27
C ARG A 151 24.07 1.02 17.08
N PHE A 152 23.04 0.98 16.22
CA PHE A 152 22.29 -0.24 15.95
C PHE A 152 23.11 -1.27 15.17
N LEU A 153 23.90 -0.85 14.19
CA LEU A 153 24.78 -1.74 13.42
C LEU A 153 25.89 -2.38 14.27
N HIS A 154 26.35 -1.74 15.35
CA HIS A 154 27.50 -2.18 16.13
C HIS A 154 27.16 -2.73 17.52
N GLN A 155 25.91 -2.62 17.97
CA GLN A 155 25.49 -3.11 19.29
C GLN A 155 24.21 -3.95 19.19
N PRO A 156 24.25 -5.22 19.66
CA PRO A 156 23.05 -6.03 19.82
C PRO A 156 22.04 -5.31 20.71
N SER A 157 20.74 -5.45 20.45
CA SER A 157 19.72 -4.76 21.23
C SER A 157 19.74 -5.20 22.69
N SER A 158 19.95 -4.27 23.62
CA SER A 158 19.91 -4.54 25.07
C SER A 158 18.50 -4.83 25.61
N HIS A 159 17.45 -4.46 24.87
CA HIS A 159 16.05 -4.61 25.27
C HIS A 159 15.16 -5.16 24.13
N PRO A 160 15.30 -6.44 23.75
CA PRO A 160 14.62 -7.00 22.58
C PRO A 160 13.09 -6.94 22.70
N ARG A 161 12.53 -7.17 23.90
CA ARG A 161 11.06 -7.14 24.11
C ARG A 161 10.42 -5.78 23.87
N ARG A 162 11.08 -4.68 24.26
CA ARG A 162 10.54 -3.32 24.06
C ARG A 162 10.49 -2.98 22.58
N TRP A 163 11.54 -3.34 21.83
CA TRP A 163 11.58 -3.11 20.39
C TRP A 163 10.59 -3.97 19.61
N ILE A 164 10.32 -5.21 20.06
CA ILE A 164 9.22 -6.00 19.51
C ILE A 164 7.89 -5.28 19.70
N ALA A 165 7.58 -4.82 20.93
CA ALA A 165 6.32 -4.12 21.18
C ALA A 165 6.20 -2.82 20.35
N LEU A 166 7.26 -2.00 20.29
CA LEU A 166 7.27 -0.78 19.50
C LEU A 166 7.08 -1.05 18.01
N GLN A 167 7.75 -2.08 17.48
CA GLN A 167 7.64 -2.45 16.07
C GLN A 167 6.23 -2.93 15.73
N TRP A 168 5.60 -3.73 16.60
CA TRP A 168 4.22 -4.18 16.39
C TRP A 168 3.27 -3.00 16.40
N VAL A 169 3.41 -2.07 17.35
CA VAL A 169 2.59 -0.85 17.42
C VAL A 169 2.79 0.02 16.17
N SER A 170 4.03 0.24 15.73
CA SER A 170 4.30 1.02 14.52
C SER A 170 3.75 0.35 13.26
N THR A 171 3.87 -0.97 13.14
CA THR A 171 3.25 -1.73 12.04
C THR A 171 1.74 -1.62 12.10
N GLY A 172 1.13 -1.77 13.27
CA GLY A 172 -0.33 -1.69 13.42
C GLY A 172 -0.84 -0.30 13.04
N PHE A 173 -0.11 0.74 13.41
CA PHE A 173 -0.38 2.10 12.97
C PHE A 173 -0.26 2.22 11.44
N LEU A 174 0.88 1.86 10.84
CA LEU A 174 1.06 1.89 9.39
C LEU A 174 -0.05 1.10 8.65
N TRP A 175 -0.32 -0.13 9.09
CA TRP A 175 -1.31 -1.00 8.49
C TRP A 175 -2.71 -0.40 8.54
N SER A 176 -3.09 0.19 9.67
CA SER A 176 -4.36 0.92 9.78
C SER A 176 -4.43 2.11 8.83
N GLN A 177 -3.36 2.91 8.70
CA GLN A 177 -3.35 4.08 7.81
C GLN A 177 -3.39 3.68 6.34
N TRP A 178 -2.67 2.61 5.97
CA TRP A 178 -2.74 2.07 4.61
C TRP A 178 -4.13 1.54 4.29
N LEU A 179 -4.73 0.73 5.18
CA LEU A 179 -6.10 0.22 4.98
C LEU A 179 -7.07 1.38 4.75
N ILE A 180 -7.01 2.39 5.61
CA ILE A 180 -7.87 3.56 5.48
C ILE A 180 -7.69 4.22 4.10
N GLN A 181 -6.46 4.37 3.60
CA GLN A 181 -6.17 4.96 2.28
C GLN A 181 -6.57 4.08 1.08
N ASP A 182 -6.17 2.82 1.08
CA ASP A 182 -6.20 1.92 -0.08
C ASP A 182 -7.45 1.03 -0.14
N LEU A 183 -8.24 0.92 0.93
CA LEU A 183 -9.54 0.22 0.88
C LEU A 183 -10.45 0.80 -0.20
N ALA A 184 -10.32 2.10 -0.51
CA ALA A 184 -11.02 2.73 -1.62
C ALA A 184 -10.80 1.99 -2.96
N ASN A 185 -9.59 1.48 -3.22
CA ASN A 185 -9.25 0.77 -4.45
C ASN A 185 -9.96 -0.61 -4.54
N ILE A 186 -10.32 -1.21 -3.41
CA ILE A 186 -11.05 -2.47 -3.35
C ILE A 186 -12.56 -2.20 -3.37
N PHE A 187 -13.02 -1.26 -2.54
CA PHE A 187 -14.43 -0.94 -2.35
C PHE A 187 -15.04 -0.10 -3.49
N VAL A 188 -14.24 0.34 -4.46
CA VAL A 188 -14.74 1.00 -5.68
C VAL A 188 -15.75 0.12 -6.44
N TYR A 189 -15.63 -1.21 -6.33
CA TYR A 189 -16.50 -2.19 -6.97
C TYR A 189 -17.81 -2.46 -6.22
N VAL A 190 -18.00 -1.99 -4.99
CA VAL A 190 -19.21 -2.29 -4.20
C VAL A 190 -20.04 -1.03 -3.93
N PRO A 191 -21.35 -1.17 -3.67
CA PRO A 191 -22.21 -0.05 -3.27
C PRO A 191 -21.61 0.71 -2.08
N ARG A 192 -21.73 2.05 -2.06
CA ARG A 192 -21.12 2.89 -1.00
C ARG A 192 -21.70 2.63 0.38
N GLN A 193 -22.98 2.26 0.46
CA GLN A 193 -23.62 1.83 1.71
C GLN A 193 -23.74 0.32 1.68
N GLN A 194 -22.81 -0.37 2.32
CA GLN A 194 -22.83 -1.82 2.40
C GLN A 194 -23.79 -2.28 3.49
N LYS A 195 -24.52 -3.35 3.25
CA LYS A 195 -25.27 -4.04 4.31
C LYS A 195 -24.30 -4.85 5.18
N THR A 196 -24.74 -5.19 6.40
CA THR A 196 -23.90 -5.93 7.36
C THR A 196 -23.34 -7.25 6.80
N TYR A 197 -24.12 -8.00 6.01
CA TYR A 197 -23.64 -9.24 5.40
C TYR A 197 -22.60 -9.02 4.28
N GLU A 198 -22.68 -7.89 3.57
CA GLU A 198 -21.72 -7.50 2.52
C GLU A 198 -20.38 -7.12 3.15
N LEU A 199 -20.43 -6.33 4.25
CA LEU A 199 -19.25 -6.02 5.06
C LEU A 199 -18.63 -7.28 5.65
N ALA A 200 -19.45 -8.17 6.24
CA ALA A 200 -18.95 -9.43 6.82
C ALA A 200 -18.30 -10.32 5.76
N GLY A 201 -18.90 -10.43 4.57
CA GLY A 201 -18.33 -11.14 3.44
C GLY A 201 -17.00 -10.53 2.95
N ALA A 202 -16.91 -9.20 2.87
CA ALA A 202 -15.68 -8.49 2.54
C ALA A 202 -14.58 -8.73 3.58
N ILE A 203 -14.88 -8.62 4.87
CA ILE A 203 -13.94 -8.90 5.97
C ILE A 203 -13.44 -10.35 5.88
N LEU A 204 -14.36 -11.32 5.73
CA LEU A 204 -14.00 -12.73 5.64
C LEU A 204 -13.09 -13.01 4.43
N LEU A 205 -13.41 -12.42 3.27
CA LEU A 205 -12.58 -12.52 2.07
C LEU A 205 -11.18 -11.96 2.34
N LEU A 206 -11.08 -10.72 2.82
CA LEU A 206 -9.79 -10.04 3.01
C LEU A 206 -8.92 -10.74 4.07
N ILE A 207 -9.51 -11.21 5.17
CA ILE A 207 -8.80 -12.00 6.19
C ILE A 207 -8.30 -13.33 5.61
N SER A 208 -9.10 -13.99 4.77
CA SER A 208 -8.72 -15.26 4.13
C SER A 208 -7.56 -15.05 3.15
N LEU A 209 -7.59 -13.98 2.36
CA LEU A 209 -6.48 -13.61 1.47
C LEU A 209 -5.22 -13.28 2.27
N LEU A 210 -5.37 -12.56 3.39
CA LEU A 210 -4.26 -12.27 4.29
C LEU A 210 -3.68 -13.55 4.91
N ALA A 211 -4.52 -14.54 5.24
CA ALA A 211 -4.08 -15.83 5.75
C ALA A 211 -3.19 -16.55 4.74
N ILE A 212 -3.59 -16.56 3.46
CA ILE A 212 -2.80 -17.16 2.37
C ILE A 212 -1.43 -16.47 2.27
N LEU A 213 -1.38 -15.14 2.31
CA LEU A 213 -0.13 -14.38 2.21
C LEU A 213 0.82 -14.65 3.38
N PHE A 214 0.30 -14.70 4.60
CA PHE A 214 1.09 -14.97 5.80
C PHE A 214 1.53 -16.43 5.86
N TRP A 215 0.67 -17.38 5.47
CA TRP A 215 1.02 -18.80 5.39
C TRP A 215 2.14 -19.07 4.39
N GLN A 216 2.11 -18.40 3.24
CA GLN A 216 3.19 -18.44 2.25
C GLN A 216 4.45 -17.68 2.72
N ARG A 217 4.42 -17.07 3.91
CA ARG A 217 5.47 -16.20 4.48
C ARG A 217 5.96 -15.13 3.50
N GLY A 218 5.08 -14.67 2.61
CA GLY A 218 5.44 -13.72 1.57
C GLY A 218 6.20 -14.27 0.36
N GLY A 219 6.36 -15.58 0.14
CA GLY A 219 6.82 -16.17 -1.14
C GLY A 219 7.93 -15.41 -1.91
N ARG A 220 7.77 -15.24 -3.24
CA ARG A 220 8.69 -14.43 -4.08
C ARG A 220 8.75 -12.95 -3.67
N VAL A 221 7.66 -12.46 -3.11
CA VAL A 221 7.47 -11.09 -2.60
C VAL A 221 8.45 -10.80 -1.45
N GLN A 222 8.79 -11.79 -0.63
CA GLN A 222 9.78 -11.67 0.45
C GLN A 222 11.21 -11.51 -0.08
N LYS A 223 11.57 -12.12 -1.22
CA LYS A 223 12.88 -11.90 -1.88
C LYS A 223 13.07 -10.43 -2.29
N ILE A 224 11.99 -9.73 -2.62
CA ILE A 224 12.01 -8.30 -2.98
C ILE A 224 12.19 -7.43 -1.73
N VAL A 225 11.60 -7.80 -0.58
CA VAL A 225 11.79 -7.09 0.70
C VAL A 225 13.19 -7.31 1.29
N LEU A 226 13.67 -8.56 1.25
CA LEU A 226 14.95 -8.97 1.83
C LEU A 226 16.17 -8.42 1.07
N THR A 227 16.00 -7.93 -0.15
CA THR A 227 17.08 -7.33 -0.96
C THR A 227 17.30 -5.84 -0.69
N LYS A 228 16.40 -5.16 0.04
CA LYS A 228 16.54 -3.75 0.41
C LYS A 228 17.21 -3.62 1.78
N SER A 229 18.18 -2.72 1.91
CA SER A 229 19.14 -2.69 3.03
C SER A 229 18.48 -2.46 4.40
N ASN A 230 18.87 -3.29 5.37
CA ASN A 230 18.60 -3.13 6.82
C ASN A 230 17.13 -3.20 7.27
N THR A 231 16.23 -3.82 6.49
CA THR A 231 14.82 -4.05 6.87
C THR A 231 14.62 -5.22 7.84
N THR A 232 15.67 -6.00 8.11
CA THR A 232 15.66 -7.13 9.04
C THR A 232 15.85 -6.71 10.50
N ASP A 233 16.49 -5.56 10.76
CA ASP A 233 16.60 -5.02 12.11
C ASP A 233 15.27 -4.44 12.55
N ILE A 234 14.74 -4.96 13.66
CA ILE A 234 13.46 -4.57 14.24
C ILE A 234 13.38 -3.08 14.59
N ARG A 235 14.51 -2.45 14.91
CA ARG A 235 14.60 -1.03 15.27
C ARG A 235 14.46 -0.15 14.04
N SER A 236 15.16 -0.50 12.96
CA SER A 236 15.03 0.17 11.67
C SER A 236 13.63 -0.03 11.10
N ALA A 237 13.07 -1.24 11.19
CA ALA A 237 11.67 -1.51 10.84
C ALA A 237 10.69 -0.61 11.59
N THR A 238 10.87 -0.45 12.92
CA THR A 238 10.02 0.43 13.74
C THR A 238 10.01 1.87 13.22
N ILE A 239 11.18 2.43 12.89
CA ILE A 239 11.32 3.81 12.43
C ILE A 239 10.71 3.99 11.04
N ILE A 240 10.96 3.05 10.12
CA ILE A 240 10.37 3.05 8.77
C ILE A 240 8.85 3.02 8.86
N ASP A 241 8.29 2.06 9.61
CA ASP A 241 6.86 1.88 9.74
C ASP A 241 6.19 3.14 10.33
N PHE A 242 6.80 3.72 11.37
CA PHE A 242 6.26 4.90 12.04
C PHE A 242 6.27 6.15 11.16
N ILE A 243 7.39 6.45 10.49
CA ILE A 243 7.47 7.62 9.59
C ILE A 243 6.50 7.44 8.42
N TYR A 244 6.44 6.25 7.82
CA TYR A 244 5.53 6.00 6.72
C TYR A 244 4.07 6.14 7.16
N GLY A 245 3.70 5.56 8.31
CA GLY A 245 2.38 5.72 8.90
C GLY A 245 2.02 7.19 9.17
N LEU A 246 2.96 8.00 9.66
CA LEU A 246 2.74 9.43 9.90
C LEU A 246 2.45 10.21 8.62
N VAL A 247 3.18 9.92 7.54
CA VAL A 247 2.92 10.57 6.25
C VAL A 247 1.55 10.17 5.70
N LEU A 248 1.18 8.88 5.79
CA LEU A 248 -0.15 8.43 5.37
C LEU A 248 -1.27 9.04 6.22
N PHE A 249 -1.06 9.17 7.53
CA PHE A 249 -1.98 9.83 8.45
C PHE A 249 -2.16 11.31 8.11
N PHE A 250 -1.09 12.05 7.84
CA PHE A 250 -1.17 13.46 7.45
C PHE A 250 -2.06 13.65 6.21
N PHE A 251 -1.87 12.84 5.17
CA PHE A 251 -2.70 12.95 3.96
C PHE A 251 -4.11 12.39 4.11
N LYS A 252 -4.34 11.50 5.07
CA LYS A 252 -5.69 11.05 5.45
C LYS A 252 -6.48 12.22 5.99
N GLU A 253 -5.92 12.98 6.92
CA GLU A 253 -6.60 14.11 7.56
C GLU A 253 -6.75 15.31 6.61
N LEU A 254 -5.80 15.52 5.69
CA LEU A 254 -5.82 16.68 4.80
C LEU A 254 -6.91 16.61 3.72
N SER A 255 -7.28 15.41 3.26
CA SER A 255 -8.19 15.26 2.12
C SER A 255 -8.81 13.87 2.04
N HIS A 256 -10.10 13.84 1.71
CA HIS A 256 -10.84 12.60 1.45
C HIS A 256 -10.46 11.89 0.15
N LEU A 257 -9.79 12.54 -0.81
CA LEU A 257 -9.41 11.86 -2.05
C LEU A 257 -8.36 10.76 -1.79
N PRO A 258 -8.47 9.58 -2.40
CA PRO A 258 -7.45 8.55 -2.30
C PRO A 258 -6.14 9.04 -2.92
N MET A 259 -5.04 8.44 -2.51
CA MET A 259 -3.68 8.75 -2.97
C MET A 259 -2.93 7.46 -3.28
N SER A 260 -1.88 7.54 -4.09
CA SER A 260 -0.99 6.40 -4.29
C SER A 260 0.00 6.26 -3.13
N THR A 261 -0.21 5.25 -2.30
CA THR A 261 0.70 4.91 -1.20
C THR A 261 2.05 4.39 -1.70
N THR A 262 2.09 3.78 -2.90
CA THR A 262 3.33 3.40 -3.60
C THR A 262 4.24 4.59 -3.89
N TRP A 263 3.71 5.74 -4.34
CA TRP A 263 4.52 6.94 -4.59
C TRP A 263 5.11 7.51 -3.30
N VAL A 264 4.33 7.51 -2.22
CA VAL A 264 4.80 7.93 -0.89
C VAL A 264 5.89 7.00 -0.37
N PHE A 265 5.73 5.70 -0.55
CA PHE A 265 6.73 4.71 -0.17
C PHE A 265 8.06 4.93 -0.93
N VAL A 266 8.00 5.14 -2.25
CA VAL A 266 9.22 5.41 -3.04
C VAL A 266 9.88 6.73 -2.63
N GLY A 267 9.10 7.77 -2.35
CA GLY A 267 9.62 9.03 -1.82
C GLY A 267 10.35 8.85 -0.50
N LEU A 268 9.73 8.13 0.44
CA LEU A 268 10.32 7.78 1.74
C LEU A 268 11.65 7.02 1.58
N LEU A 269 11.68 5.98 0.73
CA LEU A 269 12.89 5.20 0.48
C LEU A 269 14.00 6.06 -0.13
N ALA A 270 13.68 6.89 -1.13
CA ALA A 270 14.64 7.79 -1.75
C ALA A 270 15.25 8.77 -0.74
N GLY A 271 14.41 9.41 0.09
CA GLY A 271 14.88 10.33 1.13
C GLY A 271 15.77 9.64 2.17
N ARG A 272 15.40 8.42 2.60
CA ARG A 272 16.19 7.58 3.51
C ARG A 272 17.56 7.22 2.93
N GLU A 273 17.60 6.64 1.73
CA GLU A 273 18.85 6.17 1.11
C GLU A 273 19.84 7.33 0.87
N ILE A 274 19.34 8.50 0.49
CA ILE A 274 20.17 9.72 0.34
C ILE A 274 20.72 10.17 1.69
N ALA A 275 19.87 10.27 2.72
CA ALA A 275 20.30 10.70 4.06
C ALA A 275 21.38 9.77 4.64
N LEU A 276 21.16 8.46 4.51
CA LEU A 276 22.07 7.44 5.02
C LEU A 276 23.40 7.39 4.26
N THR A 277 23.35 7.55 2.94
CA THR A 277 24.56 7.63 2.12
C THR A 277 25.39 8.86 2.48
N TRP A 278 24.76 10.03 2.59
CA TRP A 278 25.45 11.28 2.92
C TRP A 278 26.07 11.26 4.32
N ARG A 279 25.34 10.73 5.33
CA ARG A 279 25.81 10.75 6.72
C ARG A 279 26.72 9.60 7.10
N ASN A 280 26.48 8.40 6.58
CA ASN A 280 27.12 7.17 7.06
C ASN A 280 27.98 6.47 6.00
N GLY A 281 27.98 6.94 4.74
CA GLY A 281 28.76 6.31 3.67
C GLY A 281 28.39 4.85 3.42
N ILE A 282 27.16 4.44 3.76
CA ILE A 282 26.69 3.04 3.65
C ILE A 282 26.79 2.52 2.21
N ARG A 283 26.72 3.42 1.21
CA ARG A 283 26.93 3.11 -0.20
C ARG A 283 27.76 4.19 -0.89
N PRO A 284 28.47 3.88 -1.98
CA PRO A 284 29.07 4.88 -2.84
C PRO A 284 27.99 5.77 -3.47
N GLY A 285 28.19 7.09 -3.49
CA GLY A 285 27.24 8.02 -4.13
C GLY A 285 26.95 7.71 -5.61
N ARG A 286 27.88 7.02 -6.30
CA ARG A 286 27.72 6.53 -7.68
C ARG A 286 26.64 5.45 -7.82
N GLU A 287 26.35 4.69 -6.76
CA GLU A 287 25.31 3.65 -6.75
C GLU A 287 23.95 4.18 -6.29
N LEU A 288 23.93 5.31 -5.57
CA LEU A 288 22.73 5.91 -5.02
C LEU A 288 21.81 6.48 -6.12
N LEU A 289 22.37 7.25 -7.05
CA LEU A 289 21.57 7.90 -8.10
C LEU A 289 20.88 6.89 -9.04
N PRO A 290 21.57 5.84 -9.56
CA PRO A 290 20.92 4.80 -10.34
C PRO A 290 19.82 4.06 -9.58
N LEU A 291 19.99 3.82 -8.27
CA LEU A 291 18.99 3.16 -7.43
C LEU A 291 17.71 3.99 -7.31
N VAL A 292 17.83 5.27 -6.93
CA VAL A 292 16.69 6.18 -6.76
C VAL A 292 15.98 6.41 -8.09
N LEU A 293 16.73 6.62 -9.18
CA LEU A 293 16.15 6.78 -10.52
C LEU A 293 15.47 5.50 -11.01
N SER A 294 16.01 4.32 -10.70
CA SER A 294 15.38 3.04 -11.06
C SER A 294 14.05 2.85 -10.33
N ASP A 295 14.00 3.14 -9.04
CA ASP A 295 12.76 3.01 -8.26
C ASP A 295 11.71 4.05 -8.70
N LEU A 296 12.11 5.30 -8.99
CA LEU A 296 11.24 6.34 -9.54
C LEU A 296 10.76 5.99 -10.96
N GLY A 297 11.63 5.45 -11.80
CA GLY A 297 11.32 5.01 -13.16
C GLY A 297 10.26 3.91 -13.17
N LYS A 298 10.36 2.93 -12.26
CA LYS A 298 9.37 1.84 -12.15
C LYS A 298 7.97 2.35 -11.80
N VAL A 299 7.85 3.25 -10.81
CA VAL A 299 6.53 3.78 -10.43
C VAL A 299 5.96 4.74 -11.49
N THR A 300 6.83 5.45 -12.21
CA THR A 300 6.45 6.29 -13.35
C THR A 300 5.95 5.45 -14.51
N LEU A 301 6.62 4.34 -14.84
CA LEU A 301 6.15 3.38 -15.84
C LEU A 301 4.79 2.81 -15.46
N GLY A 302 4.57 2.47 -14.18
CA GLY A 302 3.26 2.04 -13.69
C GLY A 302 2.16 3.08 -13.91
N LEU A 303 2.44 4.36 -13.65
CA LEU A 303 1.52 5.47 -13.96
C LEU A 303 1.25 5.55 -15.47
N LEU A 304 2.28 5.52 -16.31
CA LEU A 304 2.12 5.56 -17.77
C LEU A 304 1.30 4.37 -18.29
N SER A 305 1.51 3.17 -17.75
CA SER A 305 0.70 1.99 -18.08
C SER A 305 -0.77 2.16 -17.69
N SER A 306 -1.07 2.81 -16.56
CA SER A 306 -2.47 3.09 -16.17
C SER A 306 -3.14 4.09 -17.11
N ILE A 307 -2.42 5.14 -17.53
CA ILE A 307 -2.91 6.13 -18.51
C ILE A 307 -3.14 5.46 -19.86
N LEU A 308 -2.20 4.63 -20.32
CA LEU A 308 -2.30 3.88 -21.56
C LEU A 308 -3.50 2.93 -21.53
N LEU A 309 -3.71 2.21 -20.43
CA LEU A 309 -4.86 1.31 -20.26
C LEU A 309 -6.18 2.07 -20.44
N VAL A 310 -6.35 3.20 -19.76
CA VAL A 310 -7.57 4.02 -19.90
C VAL A 310 -7.73 4.57 -21.30
N TYR A 311 -6.65 5.04 -21.91
CA TYR A 311 -6.67 5.51 -23.28
C TYR A 311 -7.18 4.42 -24.22
N LEU A 312 -6.60 3.21 -24.15
CA LEU A 312 -7.01 2.07 -24.97
C LEU A 312 -8.48 1.71 -24.72
N ILE A 313 -8.92 1.58 -23.46
CA ILE A 313 -10.33 1.28 -23.15
C ILE A 313 -11.25 2.32 -23.79
N ARG A 314 -10.94 3.61 -23.64
CA ARG A 314 -11.78 4.69 -24.20
C ARG A 314 -11.74 4.77 -25.72
N THR A 315 -10.68 4.30 -26.38
CA THR A 315 -10.60 4.28 -27.85
C THR A 315 -11.31 3.07 -28.47
N PHE A 316 -11.40 1.94 -27.76
CA PHE A 316 -11.96 0.69 -28.30
C PHE A 316 -13.38 0.36 -27.80
N GLU A 317 -13.88 1.00 -26.74
CA GLU A 317 -15.20 0.75 -26.13
C GLU A 317 -16.15 1.98 -26.16
N LEU A 318 -15.73 3.07 -26.81
CA LEU A 318 -16.57 4.22 -27.20
C LEU A 318 -16.55 4.35 -28.73
#